data_AF-J9F1T1-F1
#
_entry.id   AF-J9F1T1-F1
#
_cell.length_a   1.000
_cell.length_b   1.000
_cell.length_c   1.000
_cell.angle_alpha   90.00
_cell.angle_beta   90.00
_cell.angle_gamma   90.00
#
_symmetry.space_group_name_H-M   'P 1'
#
loop_
_entity.id
_entity.type
_entity.pdbx_description
1 polymer ?
#
loop_
_entity_poly.entity_id
_entity_poly.type
_entity_poly.pdbx_seq_one_letter_code
_entity_poly.pdbx_strand_id
1 'polypeptide(L)'
;MDAVICEHCRKLGCWRVEESMKPWYCSDYNEPSSLFATCMRYFALNEEEIIILPDFLFQKIESLKYEMSIIGKMHQEDIIFDLSWVAVGNDGNVDWRKTYAKCYREMLPDHFFIFAAINGIATKALWERLFYSEQHKILNSFYEPIRNTARLMSHPAEFYELRNKTILSAAQYGWPAAVCAWIGLRNKTLNNINYQEELVGNFFEGPVYDLSFCLRQTILIAIINGQFHLLHYLPAVNFTDSYDLFPFAYGEMFLRFFRELINYPVTETFFNNKLSDCLKPIARVLYTSMSFLDFSRLRQMMVDIKDIKTLNRIKRFLDDISN
;
A
#
# COMPACT_ATOMS: atom_id res chain seq x y z
N MET A 1 -37.41 29.77 11.72
CA MET A 1 -36.73 31.07 11.49
C MET A 1 -35.59 30.78 10.53
N ASP A 2 -35.82 31.18 9.29
CA ASP A 2 -35.01 30.80 8.14
C ASP A 2 -33.65 31.50 8.16
N ALA A 3 -32.58 30.71 8.08
CA ALA A 3 -31.24 31.24 7.90
C ALA A 3 -31.09 31.65 6.43
N VAL A 4 -30.93 32.96 6.20
CA VAL A 4 -30.62 33.54 4.90
C VAL A 4 -29.24 33.01 4.45
N ILE A 5 -29.26 32.13 3.46
CA ILE A 5 -28.06 31.60 2.80
C ILE A 5 -27.54 32.66 1.83
N CYS A 6 -26.30 33.10 2.01
CA CYS A 6 -25.60 33.95 1.05
C CYS A 6 -25.55 33.26 -0.32
N GLU A 7 -26.08 33.90 -1.35
CA GLU A 7 -26.23 33.36 -2.71
C GLU A 7 -24.88 33.01 -3.37
N HIS A 8 -23.78 33.57 -2.84
CA HIS A 8 -22.42 33.24 -3.25
C HIS A 8 -21.98 31.84 -2.77
N CYS A 9 -22.45 31.38 -1.62
CA CYS A 9 -22.12 30.06 -1.06
C CYS A 9 -22.83 28.90 -1.78
N ARG A 10 -23.95 29.17 -2.48
CA ARG A 10 -24.67 28.15 -3.27
C ARG A 10 -23.93 27.74 -4.55
N LYS A 11 -23.07 28.60 -5.10
CA LYS A 11 -22.39 28.36 -6.40
C LYS A 11 -21.07 27.59 -6.28
N LEU A 12 -20.47 27.48 -5.10
CA LEU A 12 -19.12 26.92 -4.93
C LEU A 12 -19.07 25.53 -4.27
N GLY A 13 -20.21 24.90 -3.97
CA GLY A 13 -20.23 23.52 -3.45
C GLY A 13 -19.37 23.30 -2.19
N CYS A 14 -19.15 24.34 -1.39
CA CYS A 14 -18.34 24.25 -0.17
C CYS A 14 -19.16 23.57 0.94
N TRP A 15 -19.05 22.25 1.02
CA TRP A 15 -19.30 21.55 2.26
C TRP A 15 -18.18 21.95 3.23
N ARG A 16 -18.44 22.90 4.14
CA ARG A 16 -17.68 22.95 5.38
C ARG A 16 -18.00 21.66 6.10
N VAL A 17 -17.09 20.69 6.00
CA VAL A 17 -17.03 19.60 6.95
C VAL A 17 -16.71 20.28 8.28
N GLU A 18 -17.64 20.23 9.22
CA GLU A 18 -17.36 20.57 10.61
C GLU A 18 -16.07 19.83 11.00
N GLU A 19 -15.04 20.57 11.40
CA GLU A 19 -13.88 20.01 12.06
C GLU A 19 -14.39 19.18 13.24
N SER A 20 -14.47 17.87 13.07
CA SER A 20 -14.81 17.01 14.19
C SER A 20 -13.58 16.99 15.10
N MET A 21 -13.55 17.89 16.09
CA MET A 21 -12.76 17.79 17.31
C MET A 21 -13.12 16.54 18.16
N LYS A 22 -13.73 15.51 17.55
CA LYS A 22 -14.03 14.27 18.22
C LYS A 22 -12.75 13.44 18.22
N PRO A 23 -12.18 13.07 19.38
CA PRO A 23 -11.16 12.02 19.43
C PRO A 23 -11.70 10.79 18.69
N TRP A 24 -10.82 9.98 18.10
CA TRP A 24 -11.16 8.70 17.48
C TRP A 24 -11.99 7.87 18.49
N TYR A 25 -13.32 7.97 18.43
CA TYR A 25 -14.22 7.34 19.39
C TYR A 25 -14.27 5.85 19.05
N CYS A 26 -13.61 5.06 19.90
CA CYS A 26 -13.42 3.63 19.77
C CYS A 26 -14.69 2.80 20.12
N SER A 27 -15.81 3.46 20.47
CA SER A 27 -17.02 2.81 20.98
C SER A 27 -17.78 2.01 19.93
N ASP A 28 -17.78 2.46 18.67
CA ASP A 28 -18.61 1.89 17.60
C ASP A 28 -18.01 0.61 16.99
N TYR A 29 -16.79 0.25 17.39
CA TYR A 29 -16.04 -0.88 16.84
C TYR A 29 -16.05 -2.13 17.73
N ASN A 30 -16.89 -2.14 18.76
CA ASN A 30 -17.05 -3.27 19.70
C ASN A 30 -18.11 -4.29 19.28
N GLU A 31 -18.68 -4.17 18.06
CA GLU A 31 -19.61 -5.20 17.57
C GLU A 31 -18.90 -6.55 17.47
N PRO A 32 -19.48 -7.62 18.06
CA PRO A 32 -18.89 -8.94 18.03
C PRO A 32 -18.74 -9.42 16.59
N SER A 33 -17.59 -10.02 16.28
CA SER A 33 -17.37 -10.66 14.98
C SER A 33 -18.38 -11.78 14.76
N SER A 34 -18.85 -11.94 13.52
CA SER A 34 -19.67 -13.10 13.17
C SER A 34 -18.92 -14.41 13.37
N LEU A 35 -19.67 -15.52 13.50
CA LEU A 35 -19.08 -16.85 13.55
C LEU A 35 -18.20 -17.12 12.32
N PHE A 36 -18.69 -16.72 11.14
CA PHE A 36 -17.93 -16.83 9.89
C PHE A 36 -16.57 -16.11 9.99
N ALA A 37 -16.57 -14.82 10.33
CA ALA A 37 -15.34 -14.04 10.48
C ALA A 37 -14.38 -14.63 11.52
N THR A 38 -14.93 -15.15 12.62
CA THR A 38 -14.17 -15.77 13.70
C THR A 38 -13.49 -17.05 13.22
N CYS A 39 -14.21 -17.92 12.50
CA CYS A 39 -13.65 -19.13 11.92
C CYS A 39 -12.58 -18.81 10.86
N MET A 40 -12.84 -17.85 9.96
CA MET A 40 -11.86 -17.46 8.94
C MET A 40 -10.56 -16.95 9.57
N ARG A 41 -10.67 -16.11 10.61
CA ARG A 41 -9.51 -15.64 11.37
C ARG A 41 -8.78 -16.78 12.08
N TYR A 42 -9.52 -17.72 12.68
CA TYR A 42 -8.93 -18.88 13.34
C TYR A 42 -8.09 -19.72 12.36
N PHE A 43 -8.65 -20.08 11.20
CA PHE A 43 -7.91 -20.85 10.20
C PHE A 43 -6.78 -20.06 9.52
N ALA A 44 -6.87 -18.73 9.47
CA ALA A 44 -5.80 -17.91 8.94
C ALA A 44 -4.61 -17.76 9.91
N LEU A 45 -4.87 -17.75 11.22
CA LEU A 45 -3.84 -17.63 12.25
C LEU A 45 -3.21 -18.96 12.65
N ASN A 46 -3.97 -20.06 12.55
CA ASN A 46 -3.49 -21.39 12.95
C ASN A 46 -3.15 -22.22 11.71
N GLU A 47 -2.02 -22.92 11.73
CA GLU A 47 -1.58 -23.85 10.68
C GLU A 47 -2.36 -25.18 10.74
N GLU A 48 -3.69 -25.12 10.80
CA GLU A 48 -4.52 -26.33 10.78
C GLU A 48 -4.63 -26.90 9.36
N GLU A 49 -4.54 -28.23 9.25
CA GLU A 49 -4.79 -28.94 8.00
C GLU A 49 -6.26 -28.82 7.62
N ILE A 50 -6.52 -28.15 6.51
CA ILE A 50 -7.87 -27.99 5.96
C ILE A 50 -8.15 -29.18 5.05
N ILE A 51 -8.74 -30.25 5.60
CA ILE A 51 -8.90 -31.51 4.84
C ILE A 51 -10.24 -31.55 4.06
N ILE A 52 -11.27 -30.77 4.48
CA ILE A 52 -12.63 -30.85 3.91
C ILE A 52 -13.33 -29.47 3.91
N LEU A 53 -12.82 -28.49 3.15
CA LEU A 53 -13.55 -27.24 2.89
C LEU A 53 -13.90 -27.10 1.40
N PRO A 54 -15.08 -26.53 1.06
CA PRO A 54 -15.36 -26.07 -0.29
C PRO A 54 -14.25 -25.16 -0.83
N ASP A 55 -13.90 -25.32 -2.11
CA ASP A 55 -12.78 -24.61 -2.76
C ASP A 55 -12.81 -23.10 -2.55
N PHE A 56 -14.00 -22.49 -2.57
CA PHE A 56 -14.14 -21.04 -2.38
C PHE A 56 -13.74 -20.60 -0.97
N LEU A 57 -14.02 -21.41 0.07
CA LEU A 57 -13.61 -21.11 1.45
C LEU A 57 -12.12 -21.34 1.62
N PHE A 58 -11.60 -22.42 1.05
CA PHE A 58 -10.17 -22.71 1.06
C PHE A 58 -9.37 -21.55 0.43
N GLN A 59 -9.74 -21.13 -0.78
CA GLN A 59 -9.11 -19.99 -1.46
C GLN A 59 -9.18 -18.71 -0.62
N LYS A 60 -10.33 -18.44 0.02
CA LYS A 60 -10.51 -17.27 0.86
C LYS A 60 -9.63 -17.30 2.11
N ILE A 61 -9.45 -18.46 2.74
CA ILE A 61 -8.54 -18.63 3.88
C ILE A 61 -7.09 -18.45 3.44
N GLU A 62 -6.69 -19.05 2.32
CA GLU A 62 -5.32 -18.91 1.81
C GLU A 62 -4.99 -17.47 1.40
N SER A 63 -5.95 -16.77 0.80
CA SER A 63 -5.87 -15.33 0.61
C SER A 63 -5.68 -14.60 1.94
N LEU A 64 -6.53 -14.83 2.93
CA LEU A 64 -6.43 -14.13 4.21
C LEU A 64 -5.10 -14.41 4.93
N LYS A 65 -4.60 -15.65 4.90
CA LYS A 65 -3.26 -16.02 5.41
C LYS A 65 -2.17 -15.20 4.73
N TYR A 66 -2.23 -15.09 3.40
CA TYR A 66 -1.27 -14.33 2.63
C TYR A 66 -1.30 -12.84 2.99
N GLU A 67 -2.49 -12.24 3.06
CA GLU A 67 -2.67 -10.85 3.46
C GLU A 67 -2.15 -10.60 4.89
N MET A 68 -2.52 -11.45 5.85
CA MET A 68 -2.01 -11.36 7.23
C MET A 68 -0.49 -11.52 7.30
N SER A 69 0.11 -12.40 6.50
CA SER A 69 1.57 -12.55 6.42
C SER A 69 2.24 -11.25 5.96
N ILE A 70 1.68 -10.58 4.96
CA ILE A 70 2.17 -9.27 4.51
C ILE A 70 2.05 -8.24 5.62
N ILE A 71 0.88 -8.16 6.28
CA ILE A 71 0.65 -7.23 7.39
C ILE A 71 1.69 -7.46 8.49
N GLY A 72 1.97 -8.71 8.85
CA GLY A 72 3.01 -9.03 9.83
C GLY A 72 4.38 -8.50 9.40
N LYS A 73 4.80 -8.81 8.17
CA LYS A 73 6.09 -8.36 7.63
C LYS A 73 6.23 -6.84 7.57
N MET A 74 5.16 -6.12 7.22
CA MET A 74 5.16 -4.66 7.13
C MET A 74 5.52 -3.97 8.45
N HIS A 75 5.24 -4.61 9.59
CA HIS A 75 5.38 -4.00 10.92
C HIS A 75 6.51 -4.62 11.77
N GLN A 76 7.07 -5.76 11.36
CA GLN A 76 7.92 -6.63 12.19
C GLN A 76 9.22 -5.96 12.69
N GLU A 77 9.79 -5.02 11.93
CA GLU A 77 11.07 -4.38 12.28
C GLU A 77 10.90 -3.14 13.18
N ASP A 78 9.72 -2.53 13.20
CA ASP A 78 9.49 -1.21 13.77
C ASP A 78 8.71 -1.23 15.09
N ILE A 79 7.80 -2.19 15.24
CA ILE A 79 6.86 -2.24 16.35
C ILE A 79 6.56 -3.67 16.78
N ILE A 80 6.12 -3.82 18.02
CA ILE A 80 5.53 -5.07 18.51
C ILE A 80 4.10 -5.14 17.98
N PHE A 81 3.89 -5.94 16.93
CA PHE A 81 2.59 -6.20 16.33
C PHE A 81 2.19 -7.66 16.51
N ASP A 82 1.09 -7.90 17.21
CA ASP A 82 0.50 -9.24 17.29
C ASP A 82 -0.50 -9.42 16.14
N LEU A 83 -0.27 -10.42 15.28
CA LEU A 83 -1.17 -10.78 14.19
C LEU A 83 -2.58 -11.13 14.69
N SER A 84 -2.72 -11.56 15.94
CA SER A 84 -4.01 -11.77 16.57
C SER A 84 -4.82 -10.47 16.64
N TRP A 85 -4.23 -9.28 16.57
CA TRP A 85 -4.98 -8.02 16.59
C TRP A 85 -5.68 -7.71 15.26
N VAL A 86 -5.33 -8.41 14.17
CA VAL A 86 -5.99 -8.26 12.88
C VAL A 86 -7.42 -8.79 12.99
N ALA A 87 -8.38 -7.90 12.80
CA ALA A 87 -9.80 -8.23 12.77
C ALA A 87 -10.21 -8.67 11.36
N VAL A 88 -11.20 -9.56 11.30
CA VAL A 88 -11.78 -10.06 10.04
C VAL A 88 -13.25 -9.65 9.98
N GLY A 89 -13.66 -9.17 8.81
CA GLY A 89 -15.03 -8.74 8.53
C GLY A 89 -15.95 -9.90 8.15
N ASN A 90 -17.24 -9.60 8.01
CA ASN A 90 -18.25 -10.59 7.64
C ASN A 90 -18.09 -11.11 6.20
N ASP A 91 -17.31 -10.41 5.37
CA ASP A 91 -16.92 -10.80 4.02
C ASP A 91 -15.65 -11.67 3.99
N GLY A 92 -15.07 -11.97 5.16
CA GLY A 92 -13.85 -12.77 5.31
C GLY A 92 -12.57 -12.04 4.92
N ASN A 93 -12.61 -10.71 4.69
CA ASN A 93 -11.43 -9.89 4.47
C ASN A 93 -10.98 -9.22 5.78
N VAL A 94 -9.80 -8.61 5.78
CA VAL A 94 -9.34 -7.80 6.91
C VAL A 94 -10.29 -6.61 7.14
N ASP A 95 -10.78 -6.48 8.37
CA ASP A 95 -11.50 -5.29 8.83
C ASP A 95 -10.49 -4.31 9.41
N TRP A 96 -9.97 -3.44 8.54
CA TRP A 96 -8.95 -2.46 8.91
C TRP A 96 -9.43 -1.49 9.99
N ARG A 97 -10.72 -1.12 10.01
CA ARG A 97 -11.26 -0.21 11.05
C ARG A 97 -11.19 -0.84 12.43
N LYS A 98 -11.68 -2.08 12.57
CA LYS A 98 -11.60 -2.81 13.84
C LYS A 98 -10.15 -3.12 14.22
N THR A 99 -9.29 -3.43 13.23
CA THR A 99 -7.86 -3.65 13.44
C THR A 99 -7.17 -2.41 14.01
N TYR A 100 -7.39 -1.23 13.42
CA TYR A 100 -6.85 0.04 13.92
C TYR A 100 -7.33 0.35 15.34
N ALA A 101 -8.62 0.15 15.61
CA ALA A 101 -9.20 0.35 16.93
C ALA A 101 -8.62 -0.62 17.98
N LYS A 102 -8.32 -1.86 17.61
CA LYS A 102 -7.63 -2.81 18.49
C LYS A 102 -6.19 -2.37 18.73
N CYS A 103 -5.42 -2.07 17.69
CA CYS A 103 -4.03 -1.64 17.81
C CYS A 103 -3.88 -0.37 18.65
N TYR A 104 -4.77 0.61 18.47
CA TYR A 104 -4.79 1.83 19.26
C TYR A 104 -4.97 1.59 20.78
N ARG A 105 -5.70 0.54 21.16
CA ARG A 105 -5.93 0.19 22.57
C ARG A 105 -4.78 -0.60 23.19
N GLU A 106 -4.12 -1.44 22.40
CA GLU A 106 -3.12 -2.40 22.90
C GLU A 106 -1.67 -1.90 22.76
N MET A 107 -1.40 -0.98 21.82
CA MET A 107 -0.05 -0.48 21.57
C MET A 107 0.31 0.72 22.46
N LEU A 108 1.62 0.85 22.73
CA LEU A 108 2.19 2.09 23.26
C LEU A 108 1.97 3.25 22.29
N PRO A 109 1.84 4.51 22.77
CA PRO A 109 1.57 5.66 21.91
C PRO A 109 2.55 5.85 20.77
N ASP A 110 3.86 5.74 21.02
CA ASP A 110 4.91 5.89 20.01
C ASP A 110 4.85 4.79 18.94
N HIS A 111 4.66 3.53 19.37
CA HIS A 111 4.46 2.38 18.48
C HIS A 111 3.18 2.55 17.66
N PHE A 112 2.10 3.02 18.27
CA PHE A 112 0.86 3.27 17.53
C PHE A 112 1.00 4.38 16.51
N PHE A 113 1.78 5.44 16.79
CA PHE A 113 2.07 6.45 15.78
C PHE A 113 2.84 5.86 14.60
N ILE A 114 3.83 5.01 14.85
CA ILE A 114 4.57 4.31 13.79
C ILE A 114 3.64 3.41 12.97
N PHE A 115 2.82 2.60 13.63
CA PHE A 115 1.76 1.81 13.00
C PHE A 115 0.85 2.68 12.14
N ALA A 116 0.42 3.83 12.66
CA ALA A 116 -0.44 4.77 11.96
C ALA A 116 0.26 5.39 10.74
N ALA A 117 1.56 5.65 10.80
CA ALA A 117 2.34 6.14 9.68
C ALA A 117 2.44 5.09 8.55
N ILE A 118 2.74 3.83 8.90
CA ILE A 118 2.79 2.70 7.94
C ILE A 118 1.42 2.48 7.27
N ASN A 119 0.33 2.63 8.04
CA ASN A 119 -1.03 2.45 7.56
C ASN A 119 -1.69 3.72 7.01
N GLY A 120 -0.96 4.82 6.87
CA GLY A 120 -1.50 6.06 6.28
C GLY A 120 -2.71 6.62 7.05
N ILE A 121 -2.74 6.48 8.37
CA ILE A 121 -3.79 6.98 9.29
C ILE A 121 -3.22 7.88 10.40
N ALA A 122 -1.95 8.27 10.31
CA ALA A 122 -1.34 9.16 11.30
C ALA A 122 -1.99 10.55 11.24
N THR A 123 -2.20 11.17 12.40
CA THR A 123 -2.83 12.49 12.48
C THR A 123 -2.06 13.39 13.43
N LYS A 124 -2.29 14.69 13.31
CA LYS A 124 -1.72 15.68 14.22
C LYS A 124 -2.11 15.41 15.68
N ALA A 125 -3.36 14.99 15.90
CA ALA A 125 -3.84 14.62 17.24
C ALA A 125 -3.10 13.41 17.84
N LEU A 126 -2.67 12.45 17.02
CA LEU A 126 -1.82 11.35 17.51
C LEU A 126 -0.42 11.85 17.85
N TRP A 127 0.15 12.72 17.02
CA TRP A 127 1.47 13.32 17.22
C TRP A 127 1.56 14.17 18.50
N GLU A 128 0.56 15.03 18.74
CA GLU A 128 0.51 15.94 19.89
C GLU A 128 0.33 15.22 21.23
N ARG A 129 -0.03 13.93 21.22
CA ARG A 129 -0.16 13.11 22.43
C ARG A 129 1.14 12.45 22.87
N LEU A 130 2.15 12.45 22.02
CA LEU A 130 3.44 11.85 22.31
C LEU A 130 4.25 12.76 23.23
N PHE A 131 5.02 12.16 24.14
CA PHE A 131 6.03 12.87 24.90
C PHE A 131 7.18 13.30 23.99
N TYR A 132 7.92 14.35 24.40
CA TYR A 132 9.06 14.88 23.63
C TYR A 132 10.11 13.80 23.30
N SER A 133 10.38 12.87 24.23
CA SER A 133 11.31 11.76 24.01
C SER A 133 10.81 10.79 22.93
N GLU A 134 9.51 10.52 22.87
CA GLU A 134 8.88 9.67 21.86
C GLU A 134 8.91 10.36 20.49
N GLN A 135 8.55 11.63 20.44
CA GLN A 135 8.65 12.45 19.22
C GLN A 135 10.09 12.46 18.67
N HIS A 136 11.08 12.65 19.54
CA HIS A 136 12.49 12.64 19.16
C HIS A 136 12.93 11.27 18.61
N LYS A 137 12.50 10.16 19.22
CA LYS A 137 12.76 8.81 18.72
C LYS A 137 12.19 8.61 17.31
N ILE A 138 10.93 9.02 17.09
CA ILE A 138 10.24 8.85 15.79
C ILE A 138 10.86 9.73 14.70
N LEU A 139 11.24 10.97 15.01
CA LEU A 139 11.93 11.86 14.07
C LEU A 139 13.32 11.34 13.66
N ASN A 140 13.92 10.46 14.45
CA ASN A 140 15.17 9.78 14.14
C ASN A 140 14.97 8.35 13.60
N SER A 141 13.73 7.96 13.26
CA SER A 141 13.47 6.65 12.65
C SER A 141 14.31 6.46 11.38
N PHE A 142 14.80 5.23 11.18
CA PHE A 142 15.53 4.83 9.99
C PHE A 142 14.65 4.99 8.74
N TYR A 143 13.39 4.57 8.83
CA TYR A 143 12.46 4.60 7.72
C TYR A 143 11.98 6.01 7.44
N GLU A 144 12.30 6.47 6.23
CA GLU A 144 11.94 7.80 5.77
C GLU A 144 10.44 8.11 5.85
N PRO A 145 9.50 7.19 5.50
CA PRO A 145 8.08 7.52 5.57
C PRO A 145 7.59 7.78 6.98
N ILE A 146 8.14 7.10 8.00
CA ILE A 146 7.81 7.34 9.41
C ILE A 146 8.26 8.75 9.81
N ARG A 147 9.54 9.06 9.57
CA ARG A 147 10.14 10.37 9.90
C ARG A 147 9.43 11.52 9.17
N ASN A 148 9.16 11.36 7.87
CA ASN A 148 8.49 12.39 7.08
C ASN A 148 7.03 12.55 7.49
N THR A 149 6.35 11.48 7.92
CA THR A 149 5.00 11.58 8.48
C THR A 149 5.00 12.37 9.79
N ALA A 150 5.97 12.14 10.68
CA ALA A 150 6.13 12.94 11.90
C ALA A 150 6.44 14.42 11.60
N ARG A 151 7.33 14.69 10.63
CA ARG A 151 7.61 16.06 10.17
C ARG A 151 6.36 16.73 9.64
N LEU A 152 5.56 16.01 8.83
CA LEU A 152 4.31 16.53 8.29
C LEU A 152 3.32 16.94 9.38
N MET A 153 3.19 16.16 10.46
CA MET A 153 2.32 16.52 11.58
C MET A 153 2.78 17.79 12.31
N SER A 154 4.08 18.07 12.31
CA SER A 154 4.65 19.27 12.92
C SER A 154 4.64 20.49 11.98
N HIS A 155 4.89 20.26 10.69
CA HIS A 155 5.08 21.28 9.67
C HIS A 155 4.33 20.92 8.37
N PRO A 156 3.00 21.11 8.31
CA PRO A 156 2.20 20.75 7.14
C PRO A 156 2.64 21.42 5.83
N ALA A 157 3.27 22.61 5.91
CA ALA A 157 3.80 23.33 4.76
C ALA A 157 4.89 22.55 3.99
N GLU A 158 5.57 21.59 4.62
CA GLU A 158 6.61 20.76 4.00
C GLU A 158 6.02 19.64 3.11
N PHE A 159 4.70 19.47 3.05
CA PHE A 159 4.06 18.33 2.37
C PHE A 159 4.62 18.07 0.96
N TYR A 160 4.66 19.10 0.10
CA TYR A 160 5.10 18.95 -1.28
C TYR A 160 6.59 18.60 -1.41
N GLU A 161 7.43 19.05 -0.47
CA GLU A 161 8.86 18.74 -0.44
C GLU A 161 9.11 17.28 -0.03
N LEU A 162 8.30 16.78 0.90
CA LEU A 162 8.43 15.42 1.47
C LEU A 162 7.73 14.36 0.61
N ARG A 163 6.69 14.72 -0.13
CA ARG A 163 5.74 13.80 -0.77
C ARG A 163 6.40 12.73 -1.63
N ASN A 164 7.15 13.11 -2.67
CA ASN A 164 7.65 12.16 -3.67
C ASN A 164 8.62 11.15 -3.07
N LYS A 165 9.57 11.60 -2.25
CA LYS A 165 10.54 10.69 -1.62
C LYS A 165 9.85 9.73 -0.64
N THR A 166 8.86 10.23 0.09
CA THR A 166 8.06 9.42 1.01
C THR A 166 7.26 8.35 0.28
N ILE A 167 6.60 8.70 -0.84
CA ILE A 167 5.83 7.75 -1.66
C ILE A 167 6.72 6.63 -2.19
N LEU A 168 7.86 6.98 -2.79
CA LEU A 168 8.77 5.98 -3.36
C LEU A 168 9.37 5.08 -2.28
N SER A 169 9.75 5.64 -1.13
CA SER A 169 10.26 4.87 0.01
C SER A 169 9.18 3.94 0.60
N ALA A 170 7.95 4.41 0.78
CA ALA A 170 6.84 3.57 1.22
C ALA A 170 6.53 2.45 0.21
N ALA A 171 6.68 2.70 -1.09
CA ALA A 171 6.52 1.67 -2.12
C ALA A 171 7.61 0.59 -2.05
N GLN A 172 8.86 0.98 -1.75
CA GLN A 172 9.97 0.04 -1.56
C GLN A 172 9.72 -0.93 -0.40
N TYR A 173 9.13 -0.43 0.70
CA TYR A 173 8.79 -1.23 1.87
C TYR A 173 7.42 -1.94 1.76
N GLY A 174 6.67 -1.71 0.69
CA GLY A 174 5.37 -2.33 0.48
C GLY A 174 4.29 -1.81 1.46
N TRP A 175 4.24 -0.50 1.70
CA TRP A 175 3.27 0.13 2.59
C TRP A 175 2.14 0.82 1.80
N PRO A 176 1.14 0.06 1.31
CA PRO A 176 0.16 0.57 0.36
C PRO A 176 -0.67 1.73 0.91
N ALA A 177 -1.07 1.66 2.18
CA ALA A 177 -1.91 2.67 2.79
C ALA A 177 -1.17 4.00 3.00
N ALA A 178 0.11 3.94 3.40
CA ALA A 178 0.99 5.12 3.42
C ALA A 178 1.16 5.73 2.02
N VAL A 179 1.41 4.91 0.99
CA VAL A 179 1.49 5.37 -0.40
C VAL A 179 0.20 6.09 -0.80
N CYS A 180 -0.96 5.47 -0.59
CA CYS A 180 -2.26 6.09 -0.88
C CYS A 180 -2.44 7.42 -0.14
N ALA A 181 -2.11 7.49 1.16
CA ALA A 181 -2.28 8.68 1.97
C ALA A 181 -1.42 9.86 1.49
N TRP A 182 -0.15 9.62 1.16
CA TRP A 182 0.78 10.64 0.64
C TRP A 182 0.50 11.05 -0.81
N ILE A 183 -0.02 10.14 -1.62
CA ILE A 183 -0.52 10.49 -2.96
C ILE A 183 -1.77 11.37 -2.85
N GLY A 184 -2.56 11.21 -1.79
CA GLY A 184 -3.85 11.87 -1.63
C GLY A 184 -5.02 11.06 -2.18
N LEU A 185 -4.88 9.73 -2.17
CA LEU A 185 -5.91 8.78 -2.57
C LEU A 185 -6.51 8.12 -1.32
N ARG A 186 -7.82 8.22 -1.15
CA ARG A 186 -8.54 7.44 -0.13
C ARG A 186 -8.89 6.06 -0.69
N ASN A 187 -8.34 5.01 -0.08
CA ASN A 187 -8.71 3.63 -0.36
C ASN A 187 -9.64 3.10 0.74
N LYS A 188 -10.87 2.73 0.36
CA LYS A 188 -11.89 2.27 1.31
C LYS A 188 -11.54 0.94 1.97
N THR A 189 -10.84 0.05 1.25
CA THR A 189 -10.42 -1.25 1.77
C THR A 189 -9.38 -1.07 2.86
N LEU A 190 -8.34 -0.27 2.61
CA LEU A 190 -7.30 0.03 3.59
C LEU A 190 -7.76 1.00 4.69
N ASN A 191 -8.85 1.74 4.45
CA ASN A 191 -9.36 2.76 5.35
C ASN A 191 -8.29 3.81 5.73
N ASN A 192 -7.44 4.18 4.77
CA ASN A 192 -6.42 5.22 4.95
C ASN A 192 -7.02 6.62 4.83
N ILE A 193 -6.31 7.61 5.35
CA ILE A 193 -6.67 9.02 5.19
C ILE A 193 -5.99 9.65 3.98
N ASN A 194 -6.39 10.87 3.64
CA ASN A 194 -5.76 11.69 2.60
C ASN A 194 -4.97 12.81 3.27
N TYR A 195 -3.64 12.73 3.31
CA TYR A 195 -2.83 13.72 4.01
C TYR A 195 -2.90 15.11 3.38
N GLN A 196 -3.09 15.21 2.05
CA GLN A 196 -3.26 16.51 1.41
C GLN A 196 -4.56 17.17 1.87
N GLU A 197 -5.68 16.44 1.82
CA GLU A 197 -6.99 16.95 2.22
C GLU A 197 -7.05 17.26 3.72
N GLU A 198 -6.49 16.39 4.57
CA GLU A 198 -6.68 16.47 6.02
C GLU A 198 -5.65 17.36 6.74
N LEU A 199 -4.46 17.57 6.18
CA LEU A 199 -3.38 18.31 6.85
C LEU A 199 -2.99 19.61 6.13
N VAL A 200 -3.15 19.65 4.80
CA VAL A 200 -2.76 20.81 3.99
C VAL A 200 -3.98 21.66 3.61
N GLY A 201 -5.12 21.00 3.34
CA GLY A 201 -6.34 21.64 2.85
C GLY A 201 -6.14 22.32 1.48
N ASN A 202 -7.06 23.21 1.12
CA ASN A 202 -6.98 24.00 -0.13
C ASN A 202 -6.02 25.21 -0.02
N PHE A 203 -5.28 25.33 1.09
CA PHE A 203 -4.51 26.55 1.40
C PHE A 203 -3.23 26.69 0.59
N PHE A 204 -2.73 25.60 0.02
CA PHE A 204 -1.54 25.59 -0.81
C PHE A 204 -1.91 25.05 -2.19
N GLU A 205 -1.93 25.93 -3.19
CA GLU A 205 -1.83 25.52 -4.59
C GLU A 205 -0.44 24.91 -4.78
N GLY A 206 -0.32 23.62 -4.48
CA GLY A 206 0.90 22.89 -4.74
C GLY A 206 1.25 22.93 -6.22
N PRO A 207 2.53 22.70 -6.56
CA PRO A 207 2.91 22.44 -7.93
C PRO A 207 2.00 21.36 -8.53
N VAL A 208 1.50 21.61 -9.74
CA VAL A 208 0.74 20.62 -10.53
C VAL A 208 1.71 19.51 -10.90
N TYR A 209 1.94 18.59 -9.97
CA TYR A 209 2.72 17.39 -10.20
C TYR A 209 1.86 16.43 -11.01
N ASP A 210 2.48 15.87 -12.07
CA ASP A 210 1.87 14.80 -12.80
C ASP A 210 1.74 13.57 -11.89
N LEU A 211 0.52 13.38 -11.35
CA LEU A 211 0.15 12.22 -10.55
C LEU A 211 0.42 10.92 -11.31
N SER A 212 0.26 10.94 -12.64
CA SER A 212 0.53 9.82 -13.53
C SER A 212 2.00 9.41 -13.47
N PHE A 213 2.91 10.38 -13.56
CA PHE A 213 4.36 10.17 -13.43
C PHE A 213 4.74 9.55 -12.08
N CYS A 214 4.23 10.12 -10.98
CA CYS A 214 4.52 9.63 -9.63
C CYS A 214 4.02 8.19 -9.44
N LEU A 215 2.81 7.88 -9.91
CA LEU A 215 2.24 6.53 -9.83
C LEU A 215 3.06 5.53 -10.66
N ARG A 216 3.51 5.89 -11.87
CA ARG A 216 4.40 5.02 -12.67
C ARG A 216 5.68 4.66 -11.91
N GLN A 217 6.36 5.65 -11.34
CA GLN A 217 7.58 5.40 -10.56
C GLN A 217 7.31 4.52 -9.33
N THR A 218 6.20 4.78 -8.64
CA THR A 218 5.76 4.01 -7.46
C THR A 218 5.55 2.53 -7.82
N ILE A 219 4.86 2.25 -8.92
CA ILE A 219 4.61 0.89 -9.42
C ILE A 219 5.94 0.19 -9.74
N LEU A 220 6.87 0.85 -10.41
CA LEU A 220 8.17 0.28 -10.76
C LEU A 220 9.00 -0.08 -9.53
N ILE A 221 9.08 0.84 -8.56
CA ILE A 221 9.78 0.61 -7.29
C ILE A 221 9.15 -0.55 -6.53
N ALA A 222 7.81 -0.63 -6.47
CA ALA A 222 7.12 -1.74 -5.83
C ALA A 222 7.50 -3.08 -6.46
N ILE A 223 7.46 -3.17 -7.80
CA ILE A 223 7.77 -4.42 -8.52
C ILE A 223 9.23 -4.85 -8.32
N ILE A 224 10.19 -3.93 -8.42
CA ILE A 224 11.63 -4.23 -8.25
C ILE A 224 11.96 -4.73 -6.82
N ASN A 225 11.11 -4.39 -5.85
CA ASN A 225 11.22 -4.86 -4.47
C ASN A 225 10.25 -6.01 -4.13
N GLY A 226 9.58 -6.59 -5.14
CA GLY A 226 8.66 -7.72 -4.94
C GLY A 226 7.36 -7.37 -4.19
N GLN A 227 7.03 -6.08 -4.07
CA GLN A 227 5.88 -5.57 -3.32
C GLN A 227 4.61 -5.53 -4.19
N PHE A 228 4.26 -6.67 -4.78
CA PHE A 228 3.14 -6.77 -5.73
C PHE A 228 1.78 -6.48 -5.10
N HIS A 229 1.63 -6.76 -3.80
CA HIS A 229 0.40 -6.52 -3.04
C HIS A 229 -0.02 -5.05 -3.04
N LEU A 230 0.94 -4.14 -3.24
CA LEU A 230 0.69 -2.71 -3.31
C LEU A 230 -0.19 -2.34 -4.51
N LEU A 231 -0.08 -3.09 -5.60
CA LEU A 231 -0.74 -2.81 -6.89
C LEU A 231 -2.25 -3.03 -6.85
N HIS A 232 -2.80 -3.71 -5.84
CA HIS A 232 -4.25 -3.82 -5.62
C HIS A 232 -4.91 -2.49 -5.28
N TYR A 233 -4.13 -1.61 -4.66
CA TYR A 233 -4.65 -0.41 -4.00
C TYR A 233 -4.41 0.85 -4.82
N LEU A 234 -3.59 0.75 -5.87
CA LEU A 234 -3.26 1.86 -6.76
C LEU A 234 -4.19 1.92 -7.98
N PRO A 235 -4.45 3.12 -8.51
CA PRO A 235 -5.10 3.29 -9.80
C PRO A 235 -4.30 2.64 -10.93
N ALA A 236 -5.00 2.17 -11.96
CA ALA A 236 -4.35 1.74 -13.19
C ALA A 236 -3.67 2.94 -13.88
N VAL A 237 -2.46 2.73 -14.39
CA VAL A 237 -1.68 3.77 -15.09
C VAL A 237 -1.27 3.25 -16.45
N ASN A 238 -1.31 4.14 -17.44
CA ASN A 238 -0.80 3.83 -18.76
C ASN A 238 0.72 4.08 -18.81
N PHE A 239 1.46 3.08 -19.32
CA PHE A 239 2.91 3.10 -19.51
C PHE A 239 3.32 3.26 -20.98
N THR A 240 2.42 3.68 -21.87
CA THR A 240 2.72 3.87 -23.31
C THR A 240 3.78 4.93 -23.59
N ASP A 241 3.96 5.91 -22.69
CA ASP A 241 4.98 6.95 -22.85
C ASP A 241 6.30 6.51 -22.18
N SER A 242 7.32 6.27 -23.00
CA SER A 242 8.57 5.56 -22.65
C SER A 242 9.60 6.38 -21.85
N TYR A 243 9.42 7.70 -21.72
CA TYR A 243 10.40 8.59 -21.10
C TYR A 243 10.53 8.42 -19.58
N ASP A 244 9.49 7.92 -18.91
CA ASP A 244 9.45 7.81 -17.44
C ASP A 244 10.18 6.57 -16.91
N LEU A 245 10.50 5.64 -17.81
CA LEU A 245 11.26 4.42 -17.56
C LEU A 245 12.76 4.62 -17.79
N PHE A 246 13.18 5.77 -18.33
CA PHE A 246 14.58 6.07 -18.65
C PHE A 246 15.54 6.04 -17.43
N PRO A 247 15.14 6.50 -16.22
CA PRO A 247 15.98 6.33 -15.02
C PRO A 247 16.16 4.84 -14.63
N PHE A 248 15.22 3.98 -15.04
CA PHE A 248 15.26 2.53 -14.86
C PHE A 248 15.98 1.81 -16.01
N ALA A 249 16.41 2.55 -17.04
CA ALA A 249 17.00 2.00 -18.25
C ALA A 249 18.50 1.68 -18.16
N TYR A 250 19.00 1.44 -16.94
CA TYR A 250 20.36 0.95 -16.69
C TYR A 250 20.31 -0.52 -16.26
N GLY A 251 21.09 -1.36 -16.96
CA GLY A 251 21.07 -2.83 -17.01
C GLY A 251 20.61 -3.62 -15.78
N GLU A 252 21.06 -3.26 -14.58
CA GLU A 252 20.76 -4.01 -13.35
C GLU A 252 19.30 -3.92 -12.91
N MET A 253 18.63 -2.78 -13.10
CA MET A 253 17.23 -2.62 -12.69
C MET A 253 16.27 -3.39 -13.60
N PHE A 254 16.61 -3.55 -14.89
CA PHE A 254 15.87 -4.40 -15.81
C PHE A 254 15.88 -5.87 -15.37
N LEU A 255 17.08 -6.41 -15.13
CA LEU A 255 17.23 -7.81 -14.75
C LEU A 255 16.53 -8.09 -13.41
N ARG A 256 16.59 -7.15 -12.47
CA ARG A 256 15.86 -7.24 -11.21
C ARG A 256 14.35 -7.24 -11.42
N PHE A 257 13.82 -6.36 -12.27
CA PHE A 257 12.39 -6.38 -12.63
C PHE A 257 11.94 -7.74 -13.19
N PHE A 258 12.66 -8.27 -14.17
CA PHE A 258 12.30 -9.58 -14.74
C PHE A 258 12.46 -10.71 -13.72
N ARG A 259 13.45 -10.64 -12.84
CA ARG A 259 13.59 -11.60 -11.73
C ARG A 259 12.36 -11.63 -10.83
N GLU A 260 11.87 -10.47 -10.43
CA GLU A 260 10.69 -10.37 -9.58
C GLU A 260 9.43 -10.82 -10.32
N LEU A 261 9.30 -10.47 -11.61
CA LEU A 261 8.17 -10.91 -12.43
C LEU A 261 8.16 -12.43 -12.63
N ILE A 262 9.33 -13.05 -12.76
CA ILE A 262 9.54 -14.50 -12.83
C ILE A 262 9.12 -15.17 -11.51
N ASN A 263 9.48 -14.57 -10.38
CA ASN A 263 9.24 -15.11 -9.03
C ASN A 263 7.90 -14.67 -8.42
N TYR A 264 7.04 -14.03 -9.21
CA TYR A 264 5.78 -13.47 -8.75
C TYR A 264 4.89 -14.53 -8.07
N PRO A 265 4.39 -14.28 -6.83
CA PRO A 265 3.59 -15.25 -6.10
C PRO A 265 2.27 -15.54 -6.80
N VAL A 266 1.96 -16.82 -7.06
CA VAL A 266 0.70 -17.18 -7.73
C VAL A 266 -0.52 -16.71 -6.95
N THR A 267 -0.44 -16.70 -5.62
CA THR A 267 -1.49 -16.25 -4.70
C THR A 267 -1.94 -14.81 -4.97
N GLU A 268 -1.04 -13.96 -5.45
CA GLU A 268 -1.36 -12.57 -5.78
C GLU A 268 -2.34 -12.46 -6.97
N THR A 269 -2.43 -13.50 -7.83
CA THR A 269 -3.45 -13.51 -8.90
C THR A 269 -4.88 -13.59 -8.38
N PHE A 270 -5.08 -14.07 -7.15
CA PHE A 270 -6.39 -14.08 -6.51
C PHE A 270 -6.87 -12.68 -6.13
N PHE A 271 -5.92 -11.78 -5.88
CA PHE A 271 -6.19 -10.41 -5.45
C PHE A 271 -6.15 -9.41 -6.61
N ASN A 272 -5.31 -9.67 -7.62
CA ASN A 272 -5.18 -8.80 -8.78
C ASN A 272 -5.46 -9.51 -10.11
N ASN A 273 -6.73 -9.57 -10.50
CA ASN A 273 -7.08 -10.04 -11.83
C ASN A 273 -6.59 -9.12 -12.97
N LYS A 274 -6.20 -7.87 -12.65
CA LYS A 274 -5.70 -6.86 -13.60
C LYS A 274 -4.19 -6.66 -13.55
N LEU A 275 -3.45 -7.44 -12.74
CA LEU A 275 -2.01 -7.26 -12.64
C LEU A 275 -1.32 -7.55 -13.97
N SER A 276 -1.81 -8.55 -14.71
CA SER A 276 -1.28 -8.84 -16.04
C SER A 276 -1.39 -7.63 -16.97
N ASP A 277 -2.50 -6.89 -16.91
CA ASP A 277 -2.73 -5.69 -17.71
C ASP A 277 -1.79 -4.55 -17.31
N CYS A 278 -1.37 -4.48 -16.05
CA CYS A 278 -0.40 -3.51 -15.56
C CYS A 278 1.04 -3.89 -15.93
N LEU A 279 1.40 -5.17 -15.80
CA LEU A 279 2.77 -5.66 -16.00
C LEU A 279 3.16 -5.77 -17.48
N LYS A 280 2.21 -6.12 -18.36
CA LYS A 280 2.47 -6.32 -19.80
C LYS A 280 3.04 -5.07 -20.49
N PRO A 281 2.44 -3.87 -20.37
CA PRO A 281 3.00 -2.67 -20.98
C PRO A 281 4.40 -2.34 -20.46
N ILE A 282 4.62 -2.45 -19.15
CA ILE A 282 5.94 -2.20 -18.52
C ILE A 282 6.97 -3.15 -19.10
N ALA A 283 6.69 -4.45 -19.07
CA ALA A 283 7.61 -5.46 -19.56
C ALA A 283 7.89 -5.31 -21.05
N ARG A 284 6.91 -4.88 -21.86
CA ARG A 284 7.13 -4.57 -23.28
C ARG A 284 8.14 -3.45 -23.46
N VAL A 285 7.96 -2.32 -22.77
CA VAL A 285 8.89 -1.20 -22.88
C VAL A 285 10.29 -1.60 -22.41
N LEU A 286 10.39 -2.29 -21.27
CA LEU A 286 11.67 -2.74 -20.74
C LEU A 286 12.37 -3.74 -21.68
N TYR A 287 11.63 -4.70 -22.24
CA TYR A 287 12.13 -5.69 -23.20
C TYR A 287 12.65 -5.04 -24.49
N THR A 288 11.90 -4.08 -25.05
CA THR A 288 12.34 -3.34 -26.26
C THR A 288 13.58 -2.49 -26.04
N SER A 289 13.87 -2.13 -24.78
CA SER A 289 15.00 -1.29 -24.39
C SER A 289 16.21 -2.11 -23.89
N MET A 290 16.15 -3.44 -23.91
CA MET A 290 17.23 -4.31 -23.41
C MET A 290 18.44 -4.34 -24.35
N SER A 291 19.63 -4.35 -23.75
CA SER A 291 20.87 -4.65 -24.45
C SER A 291 21.01 -6.15 -24.75
N PHE A 292 21.82 -6.51 -25.74
CA PHE A 292 22.14 -7.92 -26.06
C PHE A 292 22.70 -8.70 -24.84
N LEU A 293 23.45 -8.03 -23.97
CA LEU A 293 24.02 -8.63 -22.77
C LEU A 293 22.93 -8.97 -21.74
N ASP A 294 21.97 -8.07 -21.54
CA ASP A 294 20.83 -8.28 -20.62
C ASP A 294 19.92 -9.39 -21.13
N PHE A 295 19.71 -9.46 -22.45
CA PHE A 295 19.03 -10.57 -23.11
C PHE A 295 19.69 -11.92 -22.81
N SER A 296 21.01 -11.99 -22.89
CA SER A 296 21.76 -13.22 -22.62
C SER A 296 21.64 -13.65 -21.16
N ARG A 297 21.70 -12.69 -20.22
CA ARG A 297 21.51 -12.93 -18.78
C ARG A 297 20.10 -13.41 -18.46
N LEU A 298 19.07 -12.79 -19.04
CA LEU A 298 17.68 -13.21 -18.87
C LEU A 298 17.48 -14.65 -19.35
N ARG A 299 18.03 -15.01 -20.52
CA ARG A 299 17.97 -16.39 -21.03
C ARG A 299 18.64 -17.38 -20.09
N GLN A 300 19.79 -17.03 -19.52
CA GLN A 300 20.46 -17.89 -18.55
C GLN A 300 19.60 -18.11 -17.30
N MET A 301 19.01 -17.03 -16.76
CA MET A 301 18.09 -17.14 -15.63
C MET A 301 16.91 -18.06 -15.92
N MET A 302 16.36 -18.03 -17.13
CA MET A 302 15.26 -18.93 -17.52
C MET A 302 15.67 -20.40 -17.59
N VAL A 303 16.90 -20.71 -18.01
CA VAL A 303 17.44 -22.08 -18.04
C VAL A 303 17.55 -22.65 -16.63
N ASP A 304 17.84 -21.80 -15.65
CA ASP A 304 18.02 -22.20 -14.24
C ASP A 304 16.69 -22.44 -13.50
N ILE A 305 15.55 -22.07 -14.08
CA ILE A 305 14.21 -22.30 -13.50
C ILE A 305 13.81 -23.77 -13.66
N LYS A 306 13.74 -24.48 -12.53
CA LYS A 306 13.31 -25.90 -12.49
C LYS A 306 11.80 -26.08 -12.51
N ASP A 307 11.01 -25.06 -12.16
CA ASP A 307 9.55 -25.14 -12.21
C ASP A 307 9.02 -24.90 -13.63
N ILE A 308 8.55 -25.97 -14.28
CA ILE A 308 8.02 -25.97 -15.64
C ILE A 308 6.81 -25.03 -15.77
N LYS A 309 5.99 -24.90 -14.73
CA LYS A 309 4.79 -24.05 -14.76
C LYS A 309 5.16 -22.57 -14.82
N THR A 310 6.11 -22.15 -13.99
CA THR A 310 6.70 -20.81 -14.00
C THR A 310 7.43 -20.55 -15.32
N LEU A 311 8.27 -21.48 -15.79
CA LEU A 311 8.96 -21.36 -17.08
C LEU A 311 7.99 -21.15 -18.26
N ASN A 312 6.90 -21.92 -18.32
CA ASN A 312 5.89 -21.79 -19.37
C ASN A 312 5.11 -20.47 -19.30
N ARG A 313 4.85 -19.95 -18.09
CA ARG A 313 4.24 -18.62 -17.92
C ARG A 313 5.15 -17.52 -18.44
N ILE A 314 6.44 -17.60 -18.14
CA ILE A 314 7.44 -16.61 -18.59
C ILE A 314 7.62 -16.67 -20.10
N LYS A 315 7.73 -17.88 -20.68
CA LYS A 315 7.80 -18.04 -22.14
C LYS A 315 6.58 -17.44 -22.83
N ARG A 316 5.37 -17.76 -22.39
CA ARG A 316 4.14 -17.14 -22.92
C ARG A 316 4.15 -15.63 -22.76
N PHE A 317 4.57 -15.12 -21.61
CA PHE A 317 4.63 -13.68 -21.37
C PHE A 317 5.64 -12.97 -22.30
N LEU A 318 6.81 -13.56 -22.54
CA LEU A 318 7.80 -13.03 -23.47
C LEU A 318 7.35 -13.16 -24.93
N ASP A 319 6.75 -14.29 -25.31
CA ASP A 319 6.19 -14.53 -26.64
C ASP A 319 5.07 -13.51 -26.94
N ASP A 320 4.17 -13.26 -25.97
CA ASP A 320 3.10 -12.27 -26.05
C ASP A 320 3.64 -10.83 -26.20
N ILE A 321 4.79 -10.53 -25.59
CA ILE A 321 5.43 -9.21 -25.66
C ILE A 321 6.18 -9.01 -26.99
N SER A 322 6.70 -10.09 -27.56
CA SER A 322 7.46 -10.08 -28.81
C SER A 322 6.61 -9.94 -30.08
N ASN A 323 5.30 -10.17 -29.99
CA ASN A 323 4.32 -10.04 -31.09
C ASN A 323 3.54 -8.71 -31.04
#